data_AF-A0A9P5S9I0-F1
#
_entry.id   AF-A0A9P5S9I0-F1
#
_cell.length_a   1.000
_cell.length_b   1.000
_cell.length_c   1.000
_cell.angle_alpha   90.00
_cell.angle_beta   90.00
_cell.angle_gamma   90.00
#
_symmetry.space_group_name_H-M   'P 1'
#
loop_
_entity.id
_entity.type
_entity.pdbx_description
1 polymer ?
#
loop_
_entity_poly.entity_id
_entity_poly.type
_entity_poly.pdbx_seq_one_letter_code
_entity_poly.pdbx_strand_id
1 'polypeptide(L)'
;MTSTAAVAATTPDAALINTLEAQVLQLADHEAWLDAQIRELEFALDNDKMEPMEEGEEDMSIEDVKYALELRIDTLKQELAVAAALETVRIKVINSAHSLPVVLRSLFKQDYDQDEKILADAINKRDEAVSEYLHIHKDLQTARNDLAETQVKVLDLQDENRRLAQALAHETAAIKEEATSQEAVSNRRMAQRIEEELKTITIKYNVVSNVLQGLLLESGVDWSNDPHYLDVMLKLKSASD
;
A
#
# COMPACT_ATOMS: atom_id res chain seq x y z
N MET A 1 58.35 22.65 43.88
CA MET A 1 57.44 21.93 44.78
C MET A 1 56.22 21.51 43.99
N THR A 2 56.06 20.21 43.87
CA THR A 2 54.98 19.48 43.23
C THR A 2 53.66 19.73 43.95
N SER A 3 52.60 20.11 43.23
CA SER A 3 51.23 19.90 43.69
C SER A 3 50.49 19.09 42.64
N THR A 4 50.04 17.94 43.14
CA THR A 4 49.49 16.77 42.50
C THR A 4 48.07 16.97 41.95
N ALA A 5 47.85 16.26 40.85
CA ALA A 5 46.61 15.75 40.29
C ALA A 5 45.37 15.68 41.20
N ALA A 6 44.23 16.11 40.64
CA ALA A 6 42.94 15.46 40.85
C ALA A 6 42.21 15.43 39.49
N VAL A 7 42.65 14.54 38.61
CA VAL A 7 41.86 14.11 37.45
C VAL A 7 40.73 13.28 38.03
N ALA A 8 39.52 13.84 38.04
CA ALA A 8 38.31 13.08 38.32
C ALA A 8 38.14 12.04 37.22
N ALA A 9 38.53 10.81 37.49
CA ALA A 9 38.20 9.65 36.68
C ALA A 9 36.69 9.42 36.79
N THR A 10 35.92 10.09 35.94
CA THR A 10 34.54 9.67 35.64
C THR A 10 34.64 8.33 34.92
N THR A 11 34.28 7.27 35.62
CA THR A 11 34.20 5.91 35.08
C THR A 11 33.35 5.92 33.81
N PRO A 12 33.85 5.39 32.67
CA PRO A 12 33.11 5.37 31.41
C PRO A 12 31.77 4.63 31.52
N ASP A 13 31.64 3.74 32.50
CA ASP A 13 30.40 3.01 32.81
C ASP A 13 29.28 3.92 33.32
N ALA A 14 29.57 4.98 34.10
CA ALA A 14 28.53 5.88 34.62
C ALA A 14 27.92 6.75 33.51
N ALA A 15 28.73 7.16 32.53
CA ALA A 15 28.22 7.87 31.35
C ALA A 15 27.38 6.93 30.47
N LEU A 16 27.78 5.66 30.33
CA LEU A 16 27.04 4.63 29.59
C LEU A 16 25.69 4.31 30.25
N ILE A 17 25.66 4.19 31.57
CA ILE A 17 24.43 3.95 32.35
C ILE A 17 23.45 5.11 32.17
N ASN A 18 23.91 6.36 32.26
CA ASN A 18 23.04 7.52 32.04
C ASN A 18 22.48 7.58 30.61
N THR A 19 23.26 7.15 29.59
CA THR A 19 22.75 7.05 28.21
C THR A 19 21.74 5.93 28.03
N LEU A 20 21.94 4.79 28.70
CA LEU A 20 21.00 3.67 28.71
C LEU A 20 19.70 4.04 29.43
N GLU A 21 19.79 4.71 30.58
CA GLU A 21 18.61 5.18 31.32
C GLU A 21 17.81 6.21 30.51
N ALA A 22 18.49 7.15 29.84
CA ALA A 22 17.83 8.09 28.94
C ALA A 22 17.15 7.38 27.74
N GLN A 23 17.79 6.35 27.20
CA GLN A 23 17.23 5.57 26.10
C GLN A 23 16.03 4.72 26.55
N VAL A 24 16.08 4.15 27.77
CA VAL A 24 14.95 3.42 28.37
C VAL A 24 13.77 4.35 28.62
N LEU A 25 14.01 5.57 29.11
CA LEU A 25 12.96 6.57 29.28
C LEU A 25 12.34 6.99 27.95
N GLN A 26 13.15 7.22 26.91
CA GLN A 26 12.63 7.50 25.57
C GLN A 26 11.78 6.36 25.00
N LEU A 27 12.20 5.11 25.23
CA LEU A 27 11.43 3.95 24.80
C LEU A 27 10.12 3.81 25.58
N ALA A 28 10.12 4.09 26.89
CA ALA A 28 8.91 4.06 27.71
C ALA A 28 7.93 5.18 27.32
N ASP A 29 8.41 6.39 27.03
CA ASP A 29 7.58 7.49 26.54
C ASP A 29 6.98 7.16 25.16
N HIS A 30 7.77 6.52 24.28
CA HIS A 30 7.32 6.09 22.96
C HIS A 30 6.29 4.94 23.06
N GLU A 31 6.47 4.00 23.99
CA GLU A 31 5.50 2.94 24.29
C GLU A 31 4.19 3.52 24.80
N ALA A 32 4.24 4.46 25.75
CA ALA A 32 3.05 5.16 26.25
C ALA A 32 2.33 5.97 25.14
N TRP A 33 3.09 6.56 24.21
CA TRP A 33 2.53 7.24 23.05
C TRP A 33 1.83 6.27 22.08
N LEU A 34 2.45 5.12 21.79
CA LEU A 34 1.84 4.08 20.96
C LEU A 34 0.58 3.51 21.62
N ASP A 35 0.58 3.27 22.92
CA ASP A 35 -0.61 2.80 23.66
C ASP A 35 -1.76 3.82 23.62
N ALA A 36 -1.44 5.11 23.72
CA ALA A 36 -2.43 6.18 23.57
C ALA A 36 -3.02 6.19 22.16
N GLN A 37 -2.18 6.00 21.14
CA GLN A 37 -2.60 5.96 19.74
C GLN A 37 -3.42 4.70 19.43
N ILE A 38 -3.05 3.54 19.97
CA ILE A 38 -3.85 2.30 19.86
C ILE A 38 -5.21 2.51 20.50
N ARG A 39 -5.28 3.10 21.69
CA ARG A 39 -6.56 3.37 22.36
C ARG A 39 -7.44 4.35 21.58
N GLU A 40 -6.84 5.35 20.93
CA GLU A 40 -7.56 6.28 20.05
C GLU A 40 -8.08 5.57 18.79
N LEU A 41 -7.28 4.69 18.19
CA LEU A 41 -7.68 3.88 17.04
C LEU A 41 -8.73 2.83 17.40
N GLU A 42 -8.64 2.20 18.57
CA GLU A 42 -9.66 1.28 19.09
C GLU A 42 -10.97 2.01 19.36
N PHE A 43 -10.91 3.22 19.94
CA PHE A 43 -12.08 4.08 20.11
C PHE A 43 -12.68 4.48 18.76
N ALA A 44 -11.85 4.86 17.78
CA ALA A 44 -12.30 5.17 16.43
C ALA A 44 -12.95 3.96 15.75
N LEU A 45 -12.35 2.77 15.88
CA LEU A 45 -12.86 1.53 15.31
C LEU A 45 -14.16 1.07 15.97
N ASP A 46 -14.31 1.24 17.28
CA ASP A 46 -15.57 0.92 17.97
C ASP A 46 -16.67 1.95 17.68
N ASN A 47 -16.31 3.21 17.39
CA ASN A 47 -17.24 4.20 16.83
C ASN A 47 -17.61 3.87 15.36
N ASP A 48 -16.66 3.40 14.56
CA ASP A 48 -16.90 2.99 13.16
C ASP A 48 -17.76 1.72 13.09
N LYS A 49 -17.65 0.81 14.07
CA LYS A 49 -18.57 -0.33 14.21
C LYS A 49 -19.98 0.06 14.65
N MET A 50 -20.21 1.29 15.13
CA MET A 50 -21.57 1.82 15.33
C MET A 50 -22.21 2.33 14.02
N GLU A 51 -21.49 2.34 12.89
CA GLU A 51 -22.09 2.46 11.56
C GLU A 51 -21.55 1.36 10.64
N PRO A 52 -22.34 0.28 10.50
CA PRO A 52 -23.14 0.23 9.29
C PRO A 52 -24.59 -0.05 9.65
N MET A 53 -25.45 0.96 9.50
CA MET A 53 -26.79 0.65 9.01
C MET A 53 -26.60 0.15 7.57
N GLU A 54 -26.38 -1.17 7.45
CA GLU A 54 -26.77 -1.88 6.25
C GLU A 54 -28.20 -1.44 5.91
N GLU A 55 -28.41 -1.13 4.64
CA GLU A 55 -29.71 -1.00 4.00
C GLU A 55 -30.48 -2.34 4.12
N GLY A 56 -30.87 -2.68 5.33
CA GLY A 56 -31.95 -3.62 5.61
C GLY A 56 -33.20 -2.79 5.80
N GLU A 57 -34.08 -2.83 4.82
CA GLU A 57 -35.49 -2.47 4.97
C GLU A 57 -36.13 -3.40 6.02
N GLU A 58 -35.76 -3.24 7.29
CA GLU A 58 -36.62 -3.62 8.40
C GLU A 58 -37.46 -2.40 8.73
N ASP A 59 -38.76 -2.60 8.64
CA ASP A 59 -39.84 -1.64 8.85
C ASP A 59 -39.76 -1.06 10.28
N MET A 60 -38.79 -0.16 10.51
CA MET A 60 -38.68 0.60 11.75
C MET A 60 -39.93 1.45 11.84
N SER A 61 -40.73 1.21 12.88
CA SER A 61 -41.92 1.99 13.16
C SER A 61 -41.56 3.48 13.13
N ILE A 62 -42.41 4.31 12.51
CA ILE A 62 -42.24 5.76 12.43
C ILE A 62 -41.99 6.36 13.82
N GLU A 63 -42.51 5.73 14.88
CA GLU A 63 -42.30 6.14 16.27
C GLU A 63 -40.87 5.88 16.78
N ASP A 64 -40.20 4.81 16.31
CA ASP A 64 -38.82 4.49 16.68
C ASP A 64 -37.83 5.44 15.99
N VAL A 65 -38.09 5.79 14.73
CA VAL A 65 -37.34 6.83 13.99
C VAL A 65 -37.49 8.18 14.67
N LYS A 66 -38.71 8.52 15.10
CA LYS A 66 -38.99 9.77 15.81
C LYS A 66 -38.32 9.82 17.18
N TYR A 67 -38.33 8.73 17.94
CA TYR A 67 -37.64 8.65 19.21
C TYR A 67 -36.11 8.77 19.05
N ALA A 68 -35.53 8.12 18.04
CA ALA A 68 -34.11 8.25 17.72
C ALA A 68 -33.73 9.69 17.32
N LEU A 69 -34.59 10.36 16.53
CA LEU A 69 -34.41 11.76 16.17
C LEU A 69 -34.55 12.71 17.37
N GLU A 70 -35.52 12.49 18.25
CA GLU A 70 -35.69 13.27 19.48
C GLU A 70 -34.48 13.12 20.41
N LEU A 71 -33.98 11.90 20.59
CA LEU A 71 -32.76 11.63 21.35
C LEU A 71 -31.56 12.36 20.73
N ARG A 72 -31.41 12.30 19.39
CA ARG A 72 -30.33 12.99 18.68
C ARG A 72 -30.44 14.51 18.83
N ILE A 73 -31.65 15.06 18.70
CA ILE A 73 -31.90 16.49 18.92
C ILE A 73 -31.51 16.89 20.34
N ASP A 74 -31.83 16.10 21.35
CA ASP A 74 -31.50 16.41 22.75
C ASP A 74 -29.99 16.30 23.02
N THR A 75 -29.29 15.34 22.42
CA THR A 75 -27.81 15.30 22.46
C THR A 75 -27.20 16.55 21.83
N LEU A 76 -27.69 16.97 20.66
CA LEU A 76 -27.21 18.18 19.96
C LEU A 76 -27.51 19.46 20.76
N LYS A 77 -28.65 19.53 21.45
CA LYS A 77 -28.95 20.65 22.36
C LYS A 77 -27.99 20.70 23.54
N GLN A 78 -27.65 19.55 24.12
CA GLN A 78 -26.69 19.47 25.21
C GLN A 78 -25.29 19.89 24.74
N GLU A 79 -24.85 19.41 23.58
CA GLU A 79 -23.58 19.82 22.96
C GLU A 79 -23.56 21.33 22.70
N LEU A 80 -24.64 21.90 22.16
CA LEU A 80 -24.77 23.34 21.94
C LEU A 80 -24.72 24.13 23.25
N ALA A 81 -25.39 23.66 24.31
CA ALA A 81 -25.36 24.31 25.61
C ALA A 81 -23.96 24.32 26.22
N VAL A 82 -23.23 23.21 26.09
CA VAL A 82 -21.82 23.10 26.52
C VAL A 82 -20.94 24.06 25.71
N ALA A 83 -21.11 24.10 24.38
CA ALA A 83 -20.37 25.00 23.50
C ALA A 83 -20.66 26.49 23.82
N ALA A 84 -21.92 26.84 24.06
CA ALA A 84 -22.32 28.20 24.45
C ALA A 84 -21.77 28.61 25.82
N ALA A 85 -21.76 27.69 26.79
CA ALA A 85 -21.15 27.91 28.10
C ALA A 85 -19.63 28.14 27.97
N LEU A 86 -18.96 27.33 27.16
CA LEU A 86 -17.53 27.46 26.88
C LEU A 86 -17.20 28.81 26.22
N GLU A 87 -17.97 29.23 25.22
CA GLU A 87 -17.78 30.53 24.58
C GLU A 87 -18.03 31.69 25.55
N THR A 88 -19.02 31.57 26.44
CA THR A 88 -19.27 32.56 27.49
C THR A 88 -18.08 32.69 28.44
N VAL A 89 -17.48 31.57 28.84
CA VAL A 89 -16.26 31.56 29.67
C VAL A 89 -15.10 32.19 28.90
N ARG A 90 -14.92 31.84 27.62
CA ARG A 90 -13.89 32.41 26.74
C ARG A 90 -14.00 33.93 26.67
N ILE A 91 -15.19 34.46 26.40
CA ILE A 91 -15.45 35.91 26.36
C ILE A 91 -15.11 36.56 27.70
N LYS A 92 -15.49 35.95 28.82
CA LYS A 92 -15.14 36.47 30.16
C LYS A 92 -13.64 36.48 30.41
N VAL A 93 -12.90 35.46 29.99
CA VAL A 93 -11.44 35.42 30.10
C VAL A 93 -10.80 36.50 29.25
N ILE A 94 -11.25 36.69 28.00
CA ILE A 94 -10.76 37.75 27.11
C ILE A 94 -11.02 39.13 27.73
N ASN A 95 -12.23 39.38 28.23
CA ASN A 95 -12.58 40.64 28.89
C ASN A 95 -11.77 40.86 30.17
N SER A 96 -11.56 39.81 30.97
CA SER A 96 -10.71 39.86 32.16
C SER A 96 -9.27 40.21 31.78
N ALA A 97 -8.71 39.57 30.75
CA ALA A 97 -7.36 39.84 30.25
C ALA A 97 -7.20 41.27 29.71
N HIS A 98 -8.25 41.88 29.16
CA HIS A 98 -8.23 43.29 28.76
C HIS A 98 -8.37 44.26 29.94
N SER A 99 -9.13 43.89 30.97
CA SER A 99 -9.36 44.74 32.14
C SER A 99 -8.19 44.72 33.15
N LEU A 100 -7.48 43.60 33.28
CA LEU A 100 -6.39 43.42 34.23
C LEU A 100 -5.26 44.46 34.07
N PRO A 101 -4.75 44.73 32.84
CA PRO A 101 -3.70 45.71 32.63
C PRO A 101 -4.13 47.13 33.02
N VAL A 102 -5.41 47.49 32.77
CA VAL A 102 -5.95 48.81 33.12
C VAL A 102 -6.03 48.98 34.64
N VAL A 103 -6.49 47.95 35.36
CA VAL A 103 -6.56 47.96 36.82
C VAL A 103 -5.16 47.98 37.45
N LEU A 104 -4.25 47.15 36.95
CA LEU A 104 -2.85 47.11 37.43
C LEU A 104 -2.15 48.46 37.22
N ARG A 105 -2.34 49.09 36.06
CA ARG A 105 -1.76 50.41 35.75
C ARG A 105 -2.41 51.56 36.53
N SER A 106 -3.61 51.35 37.07
CA SER A 106 -4.27 52.30 37.97
C SER A 106 -3.80 52.17 39.41
N LEU A 107 -3.45 50.97 39.86
CA LEU A 107 -3.06 50.67 41.25
C LEU A 107 -1.56 50.88 41.51
N PHE A 108 -0.72 50.66 40.49
CA PHE A 108 0.72 50.88 40.57
C PHE A 108 1.10 52.06 39.67
N LYS A 109 1.16 53.26 40.26
CA LYS A 109 1.80 54.41 39.62
C LYS A 109 2.95 54.90 40.49
N GLN A 110 4.04 55.26 39.80
CA GLN A 110 5.31 55.83 40.28
C GLN A 110 6.43 54.79 40.45
N ASP A 111 7.52 55.05 39.72
CA ASP A 111 8.87 54.45 39.72
C ASP A 111 9.21 53.26 38.81
N TYR A 112 8.27 52.72 38.03
CA TYR A 112 8.52 51.55 37.15
C TYR A 112 8.82 51.86 35.67
N ASP A 113 8.93 53.11 35.24
CA ASP A 113 8.88 53.49 33.81
C ASP A 113 9.98 52.83 32.92
N GLN A 114 11.12 52.46 33.50
CA GLN A 114 12.18 51.73 32.80
C GLN A 114 11.98 50.21 32.82
N ASP A 115 11.66 49.63 33.98
CA ASP A 115 11.42 48.19 34.11
C ASP A 115 10.13 47.76 33.41
N GLU A 116 9.10 48.61 33.42
CA GLU A 116 7.84 48.44 32.69
C GLU A 116 8.08 48.52 31.18
N LYS A 117 9.01 49.38 30.71
CA LYS A 117 9.45 49.39 29.30
C LYS A 117 10.20 48.12 28.92
N ILE A 118 11.15 47.68 29.75
CA ILE A 118 11.90 46.43 29.50
C ILE A 118 10.95 45.24 29.46
N LEU A 119 9.99 45.18 30.40
CA LEU A 119 8.98 44.14 30.44
C LEU A 119 8.02 44.22 29.24
N ALA A 120 7.57 45.41 28.85
CA ALA A 120 6.74 45.59 27.67
C ALA A 120 7.47 45.17 26.39
N ASP A 121 8.74 45.51 26.23
CA ASP A 121 9.57 45.09 25.10
C ASP A 121 9.76 43.56 25.09
N ALA A 122 9.96 42.94 26.26
CA ALA A 122 10.06 41.48 26.38
C ALA A 122 8.74 40.78 26.05
N ILE A 123 7.60 41.34 26.47
CA ILE A 123 6.27 40.85 26.13
C ILE A 123 6.03 40.97 24.62
N ASN A 124 6.35 42.11 24.01
CA ASN A 124 6.20 42.30 22.57
C ASN A 124 7.06 41.30 21.76
N LYS A 125 8.32 41.08 22.15
CA LYS A 125 9.19 40.07 21.52
C LYS A 125 8.65 38.66 21.67
N ARG A 126 8.10 38.33 22.85
CA ARG A 126 7.45 37.04 23.08
C ARG A 126 6.23 36.89 22.16
N ASP A 127 5.40 37.92 22.08
CA ASP A 127 4.16 37.88 21.30
C ASP A 127 4.46 37.83 19.79
N GLU A 128 5.51 38.51 19.33
CA GLU A 128 6.06 38.39 17.97
C GLU A 128 6.53 36.96 17.69
N ALA A 129 7.36 36.38 18.57
CA ALA A 129 7.83 35.00 18.43
C ALA A 129 6.68 33.97 18.47
N VAL A 130 5.66 34.19 19.31
CA VAL A 130 4.46 33.34 19.35
C VAL A 130 3.65 33.49 18.06
N SER A 131 3.53 34.70 17.51
CA SER A 131 2.86 34.93 16.24
C SER A 131 3.59 34.24 15.09
N GLU A 132 4.92 34.32 15.03
CA GLU A 132 5.74 33.60 14.06
C GLU A 132 5.57 32.08 14.22
N TYR A 133 5.63 31.58 15.45
CA TYR A 133 5.41 30.16 15.73
C TYR A 133 4.03 29.69 15.27
N LEU A 134 2.97 30.46 15.55
CA LEU A 134 1.61 30.13 15.11
C LEU A 134 1.48 30.14 13.59
N HIS A 135 2.18 31.06 12.90
CA HIS A 135 2.20 31.08 11.44
C HIS A 135 2.90 29.83 10.88
N ILE A 136 4.07 29.49 11.40
CA ILE A 136 4.81 28.27 10.99
C ILE A 136 3.99 27.02 11.29
N HIS A 137 3.34 26.96 12.45
CA HIS A 137 2.48 25.83 12.82
C HIS A 137 1.29 25.70 11.88
N LYS A 138 0.67 26.81 11.47
CA LYS A 138 -0.41 26.82 10.49
C LYS A 138 0.08 26.30 9.14
N ASP A 139 1.23 26.75 8.67
CA ASP A 139 1.81 26.33 7.39
C ASP A 139 2.18 24.83 7.41
N LEU A 140 2.70 24.35 8.54
CA LEU A 140 2.97 22.93 8.76
C LEU A 140 1.68 22.10 8.76
N GLN A 141 0.60 22.61 9.37
CA GLN A 141 -0.70 21.94 9.36
C GLN A 141 -1.26 21.87 7.93
N THR A 142 -1.15 22.94 7.14
CA THR A 142 -1.57 22.90 5.72
C THR A 142 -0.75 21.91 4.92
N ALA A 143 0.58 21.88 5.09
CA ALA A 143 1.43 20.92 4.40
C ALA A 143 1.13 19.47 4.79
N ARG A 144 0.77 19.21 6.05
CA ARG A 144 0.32 17.88 6.50
C ARG A 144 -1.01 17.47 5.87
N ASN A 145 -1.95 18.39 5.77
CA ASN A 145 -3.24 18.12 5.11
C ASN A 145 -3.04 17.82 3.62
N ASP A 146 -2.20 18.60 2.92
CA ASP A 146 -1.86 18.36 1.52
C ASP A 146 -1.15 17.01 1.33
N LEU A 147 -0.27 16.63 2.26
CA LEU A 147 0.38 15.32 2.26
C LEU A 147 -0.64 14.19 2.42
N ALA A 148 -1.58 14.32 3.37
CA ALA A 148 -2.63 13.33 3.57
C ALA A 148 -3.53 13.20 2.32
N GLU A 149 -3.93 14.32 1.72
CA GLU A 149 -4.75 14.32 0.50
C GLU A 149 -4.01 13.67 -0.68
N THR A 150 -2.71 13.95 -0.84
CA THR A 150 -1.90 13.32 -1.88
C THR A 150 -1.68 11.83 -1.64
N GLN A 151 -1.54 11.38 -0.39
CA GLN A 151 -1.46 9.96 -0.04
C GLN A 151 -2.74 9.21 -0.41
N VAL A 152 -3.92 9.78 -0.11
CA VAL A 152 -5.20 9.20 -0.51
C VAL A 152 -5.27 9.06 -2.04
N LYS A 153 -4.95 10.13 -2.80
CA LYS A 153 -4.92 10.08 -4.27
C LYS A 153 -3.96 9.01 -4.82
N VAL A 154 -2.82 8.80 -4.16
CA VAL A 154 -1.86 7.75 -4.57
C VAL A 154 -2.43 6.36 -4.34
N LEU A 155 -3.12 6.12 -3.22
CA LEU A 155 -3.79 4.85 -2.95
C LEU A 155 -4.90 4.59 -3.99
N ASP A 156 -5.74 5.58 -4.28
CA ASP A 156 -6.78 5.46 -5.31
C ASP A 156 -6.19 5.11 -6.69
N LEU A 157 -5.09 5.76 -7.07
CA LEU A 157 -4.38 5.45 -8.32
C LEU A 157 -3.75 4.07 -8.31
N GLN A 158 -3.25 3.60 -7.17
CA GLN A 158 -2.70 2.24 -7.04
C GLN A 158 -3.79 1.18 -7.19
N ASP A 159 -4.96 1.41 -6.59
CA ASP A 159 -6.11 0.51 -6.72
C ASP A 159 -6.63 0.46 -8.16
N GLU A 160 -6.73 1.62 -8.83
CA GLU A 160 -7.11 1.67 -10.23
C GLU A 160 -6.07 0.97 -11.13
N ASN A 161 -4.78 1.17 -10.87
CA ASN A 161 -3.71 0.49 -11.61
C ASN A 161 -3.77 -1.03 -11.39
N ARG A 162 -4.05 -1.48 -10.16
CA ARG A 162 -4.25 -2.90 -9.84
C ARG A 162 -5.45 -3.47 -10.59
N ARG A 163 -6.56 -2.73 -10.64
CA ARG A 163 -7.78 -3.12 -11.38
C ARG A 163 -7.50 -3.25 -12.88
N LEU A 164 -6.81 -2.28 -13.47
CA LEU A 164 -6.42 -2.30 -14.88
C LEU A 164 -5.43 -3.44 -15.18
N ALA A 165 -4.45 -3.69 -14.31
CA ALA A 165 -3.51 -4.79 -14.45
C ALA A 165 -4.21 -6.16 -14.39
N GLN A 166 -5.21 -6.31 -13.52
CA GLN A 166 -6.05 -7.51 -13.47
C GLN A 166 -6.88 -7.69 -14.74
N ALA A 167 -7.48 -6.61 -15.26
CA ALA A 167 -8.23 -6.65 -16.52
C ALA A 167 -7.33 -7.07 -17.69
N LEU A 168 -6.12 -6.49 -17.81
CA LEU A 168 -5.14 -6.86 -18.81
C LEU A 168 -4.67 -8.31 -18.67
N ALA A 169 -4.44 -8.79 -17.44
CA ALA A 169 -4.06 -10.17 -17.20
C ALA A 169 -5.16 -11.15 -17.65
N HIS A 170 -6.43 -10.82 -17.39
CA HIS A 170 -7.57 -11.61 -17.83
C HIS A 170 -7.68 -11.65 -19.36
N GLU A 171 -7.60 -10.50 -20.05
CA GLU A 171 -7.62 -10.45 -21.51
C GLU A 171 -6.42 -11.20 -22.12
N THR A 172 -5.23 -11.05 -21.55
CA THR A 172 -4.03 -11.76 -22.03
C THR A 172 -4.16 -13.27 -21.82
N ALA A 173 -4.74 -13.71 -20.70
CA ALA A 173 -5.01 -15.12 -20.45
C ALA A 173 -6.02 -15.68 -21.46
N ALA A 174 -7.10 -14.96 -21.75
CA ALA A 174 -8.09 -15.35 -22.75
C ALA A 174 -7.47 -15.47 -24.16
N ILE A 175 -6.64 -14.50 -24.56
CA ILE A 175 -5.92 -14.53 -25.84
C ILE A 175 -4.96 -15.73 -25.90
N LYS A 176 -4.25 -16.02 -24.80
CA LYS A 176 -3.30 -17.13 -24.73
C LYS A 176 -4.01 -18.49 -24.77
N GLU A 177 -5.15 -18.62 -24.12
CA GLU A 177 -5.98 -19.83 -24.18
C GLU A 177 -6.52 -20.08 -25.58
N GLU A 178 -6.99 -19.02 -26.25
CA GLU A 178 -7.46 -19.10 -27.63
C GLU A 178 -6.33 -19.43 -28.62
N ALA A 179 -5.16 -18.81 -28.46
CA ALA A 179 -3.98 -19.08 -29.27
C ALA A 179 -3.46 -20.52 -29.09
N THR A 180 -3.37 -21.01 -27.85
CA THR A 180 -2.92 -22.38 -27.57
C THR A 180 -3.90 -23.43 -28.08
N SER A 181 -5.21 -23.17 -28.00
CA SER A 181 -6.24 -24.03 -28.58
C SER A 181 -6.14 -24.10 -30.12
N GLN A 182 -6.00 -22.95 -30.79
CA GLN A 182 -5.86 -22.92 -32.25
C GLN A 182 -4.53 -23.52 -32.74
N GLU A 183 -3.41 -23.26 -32.06
CA GLU A 183 -2.11 -23.85 -32.40
C GLU A 183 -2.11 -25.37 -32.18
N ALA A 184 -2.70 -25.86 -31.09
CA ALA A 184 -2.81 -27.31 -30.84
C ALA A 184 -3.64 -28.00 -31.93
N VAL A 185 -4.74 -27.39 -32.36
CA VAL A 185 -5.58 -27.90 -33.47
C VAL A 185 -4.85 -27.84 -34.81
N SER A 186 -4.13 -26.74 -35.08
CA SER A 186 -3.33 -26.56 -36.30
C SER A 186 -2.19 -27.58 -36.39
N ASN A 187 -1.41 -27.73 -35.32
CA ASN A 187 -0.30 -28.68 -35.24
C ASN A 187 -0.78 -30.13 -35.37
N ARG A 188 -1.93 -30.47 -34.78
CA ARG A 188 -2.51 -31.82 -34.93
C ARG A 188 -2.94 -32.11 -36.37
N ARG A 189 -3.52 -31.13 -37.07
CA ARG A 189 -3.86 -31.25 -38.50
C ARG A 189 -2.62 -31.34 -39.39
N MET A 190 -1.57 -30.60 -39.08
CA MET A 190 -0.29 -30.66 -39.78
C MET A 190 0.35 -32.04 -39.64
N ALA A 191 0.39 -32.58 -38.42
CA ALA A 191 0.93 -33.91 -38.14
C ALA A 191 0.16 -35.02 -38.87
N GLN A 192 -1.18 -34.93 -38.91
CA GLN A 192 -2.01 -35.88 -39.66
C GLN A 192 -1.72 -35.86 -41.16
N ARG A 193 -1.55 -34.68 -41.78
CA ARG A 193 -1.16 -34.59 -43.19
C ARG A 193 0.20 -35.21 -43.47
N ILE A 194 1.18 -34.95 -42.62
CA ILE A 194 2.52 -35.53 -42.77
C ILE A 194 2.47 -37.06 -42.65
N GLU A 195 1.66 -37.59 -41.73
CA GLU A 195 1.47 -39.03 -41.57
C GLU A 195 0.80 -39.66 -42.81
N GLU A 196 -0.20 -39.01 -43.40
CA GLU A 196 -0.84 -39.45 -44.64
C GLU A 196 0.11 -39.40 -45.85
N GLU A 197 0.93 -38.35 -45.96
CA GLU A 197 1.96 -38.24 -46.99
C GLU A 197 3.04 -39.31 -46.84
N LEU A 198 3.50 -39.57 -45.61
CA LEU A 198 4.45 -40.65 -45.32
C LEU A 198 3.86 -42.02 -45.69
N LYS A 199 2.62 -42.32 -45.29
CA LYS A 199 1.94 -43.56 -45.70
C LYS A 199 1.88 -43.70 -47.22
N THR A 200 1.56 -42.61 -47.92
CA THR A 200 1.50 -42.60 -49.38
C THR A 200 2.87 -42.87 -50.00
N ILE A 201 3.94 -42.29 -49.45
CA ILE A 201 5.31 -42.52 -49.90
C ILE A 201 5.73 -43.97 -49.64
N THR A 202 5.45 -44.52 -48.45
CA THR A 202 5.74 -45.92 -48.12
C THR A 202 5.00 -46.88 -49.04
N ILE A 203 3.73 -46.63 -49.34
CA ILE A 203 2.95 -47.44 -50.30
C ILE A 203 3.60 -47.39 -51.68
N LYS A 204 3.92 -46.20 -52.20
CA LYS A 204 4.58 -46.04 -53.50
C LYS A 204 5.94 -46.75 -53.54
N TYR A 205 6.72 -46.62 -52.48
CA TYR A 205 8.01 -47.26 -52.35
C TYR A 205 7.87 -48.79 -52.35
N ASN A 206 6.91 -49.35 -51.60
CA ASN A 206 6.64 -50.79 -51.56
C ASN A 206 6.20 -51.31 -52.93
N VAL A 207 5.36 -50.57 -53.66
CA VAL A 207 4.96 -50.93 -55.03
C VAL A 207 6.18 -50.97 -55.95
N VAL A 208 7.01 -49.93 -55.93
CA VAL A 208 8.23 -49.87 -56.76
C VAL A 208 9.22 -50.97 -56.39
N SER A 209 9.40 -51.23 -55.08
CA SER A 209 10.26 -52.30 -54.58
C SER A 209 9.79 -53.67 -55.08
N ASN A 210 8.50 -53.96 -54.96
CA ASN A 210 7.92 -55.22 -55.43
C ASN A 210 8.03 -55.39 -56.95
N VAL A 211 7.84 -54.30 -57.72
CA VAL A 211 8.01 -54.33 -59.18
C VAL A 211 9.47 -54.59 -59.56
N LEU A 212 10.43 -53.94 -58.91
CA LEU A 212 11.87 -54.17 -59.13
C LEU A 212 12.29 -55.60 -58.77
N GLN A 213 11.81 -56.13 -57.65
CA GLN A 213 12.06 -57.52 -57.26
C GLN A 213 11.48 -58.50 -58.29
N GLY A 214 10.24 -58.28 -58.73
CA GLY A 214 9.61 -59.09 -59.77
C GLY A 214 10.39 -59.05 -61.09
N LEU A 215 10.82 -57.87 -61.52
CA LEU A 215 11.59 -57.70 -62.76
C LEU A 215 12.96 -58.37 -62.69
N LEU A 216 13.65 -58.28 -61.54
CA LEU A 216 14.94 -58.96 -61.34
C LEU A 216 14.80 -60.48 -61.33
N LEU A 217 13.72 -61.01 -60.74
CA LEU A 217 13.43 -62.44 -60.74
C LEU A 217 13.04 -62.96 -62.13
N GLU A 218 12.31 -62.18 -62.92
CA GLU A 218 11.88 -62.55 -64.28
C GLU A 218 12.95 -62.33 -65.35
N SER A 219 13.96 -61.46 -65.13
CA SER A 219 14.97 -61.16 -66.15
C SER A 219 15.98 -62.28 -66.39
N GLY A 220 15.91 -63.40 -65.65
CA GLY A 220 16.79 -64.55 -65.83
C GLY A 220 18.28 -64.28 -65.54
N VAL A 221 18.59 -63.18 -64.84
CA VAL A 221 19.95 -62.81 -64.42
C VAL A 221 20.27 -63.54 -63.12
N ASP A 222 21.46 -64.16 -63.02
CA ASP A 222 21.92 -64.83 -61.79
C ASP A 222 22.36 -63.79 -60.74
N TRP A 223 21.37 -63.15 -60.12
CA TRP A 223 21.54 -62.13 -59.08
C TRP A 223 22.14 -62.68 -57.78
N SER A 224 22.22 -64.01 -57.61
CA SER A 224 22.73 -64.64 -56.40
C SER A 224 24.27 -64.64 -56.32
N ASN A 225 24.93 -64.64 -57.48
CA ASN A 225 26.38 -64.65 -57.60
C ASN A 225 27.01 -63.26 -57.82
N ASP A 226 26.21 -62.25 -58.13
CA ASP A 226 26.68 -60.87 -58.28
C ASP A 226 26.47 -60.09 -56.96
N PRO A 227 27.55 -59.64 -56.29
CA PRO A 227 27.46 -58.88 -55.05
C PRO A 227 26.61 -57.59 -55.17
N HIS A 228 26.55 -56.99 -56.37
CA HIS A 228 25.81 -55.76 -56.58
C HIS A 228 24.30 -55.98 -56.61
N TYR A 229 23.83 -57.02 -57.30
CA TYR A 229 22.40 -57.36 -57.35
C TYR A 229 21.90 -57.95 -56.02
N LEU A 230 22.75 -58.68 -55.31
CA LEU A 230 22.44 -59.18 -53.97
C LEU A 230 22.22 -58.02 -52.96
N ASP A 231 23.07 -57.00 -52.98
CA ASP A 231 22.93 -55.80 -52.13
C ASP A 231 21.63 -55.03 -52.44
N VAL A 232 21.29 -54.90 -53.73
CA VAL A 232 20.02 -54.29 -54.16
C VAL A 232 18.81 -55.09 -53.66
N MET A 233 18.82 -56.41 -53.79
CA MET A 233 17.74 -57.27 -53.27
C MET A 233 17.60 -57.21 -51.74
N LEU A 234 18.71 -57.17 -51.01
CA LEU A 234 18.71 -57.06 -49.55
C LEU A 234 18.14 -55.71 -49.09
N LYS A 235 18.50 -54.61 -49.76
CA LYS A 235 17.95 -53.27 -49.50
C LYS A 235 16.47 -53.15 -49.86
N LEU A 236 16.02 -53.85 -50.89
CA LEU A 236 14.61 -53.91 -51.30
C LEU A 236 13.75 -54.70 -50.30
N LYS A 237 14.32 -55.73 -49.67
CA LYS A 237 13.66 -56.58 -48.67
C LYS A 237 13.62 -55.95 -47.26
N SER A 238 14.66 -55.25 -46.84
CA SER A 238 14.72 -54.61 -45.51
C SER A 238 13.76 -53.43 -45.33
N ALA A 239 13.03 -53.06 -46.38
CA ALA A 239 12.12 -51.92 -46.38
C ALA A 239 10.63 -52.33 -46.50
N SER A 240 10.32 -53.64 -46.54
CA SER A 240 8.93 -54.14 -46.56
C SER A 240 8.42 -54.69 -45.22
N ASP A 241 9.27 -54.73 -44.19
CA ASP A 241 8.91 -55.04 -42.79
C ASP A 241 8.71 -53.72 -42.00
#